data_AF-A0A6A6WNC7-F1
#
_entry.id   AF-A0A6A6WNC7-F1
#
_cell.length_a   1.000
_cell.length_b   1.000
_cell.length_c   1.000
_cell.angle_alpha   90.00
_cell.angle_beta   90.00
_cell.angle_gamma   90.00
#
_symmetry.space_group_name_H-M   'P 1'
#
loop_
_entity.id
_entity.type
_entity.pdbx_description
1 polymer ?
#
loop_
_entity_poly.entity_id
_entity_poly.type
_entity_poly.pdbx_seq_one_letter_code
_entity_poly.pdbx_strand_id
1 'polypeptide(L)'
;TSRTAPGPSSQVSAASSRPASQLPATQTESQGRSQTQTQTQGDTITPARLQVFQTALGQLIDGPLFANDAADVDPLVAAVNARIGSGTGRQPFGADEAELALQALSERNKIMYSGGIVFKI
;
A
#
# COMPACT_ATOMS: atom_id res chain seq x y z
N THR A 1 -17.61 -24.74 -74.35
CA THR A 1 -19.09 -24.74 -74.22
C THR A 1 -19.46 -24.05 -72.93
N SER A 2 -20.55 -23.27 -72.90
CA SER A 2 -20.84 -22.30 -71.81
C SER A 2 -22.22 -22.50 -71.17
N ARG A 3 -22.31 -22.25 -69.84
CA ARG A 3 -23.47 -21.99 -68.92
C ARG A 3 -22.98 -22.27 -67.47
N THR A 4 -23.33 -21.61 -66.34
CA THR A 4 -24.27 -20.54 -65.94
C THR A 4 -25.78 -20.86 -66.01
N ALA A 5 -26.64 -20.50 -65.05
CA ALA A 5 -26.50 -19.70 -63.81
C ALA A 5 -27.19 -20.39 -62.56
N PRO A 6 -28.03 -19.76 -61.70
CA PRO A 6 -27.62 -19.37 -60.32
C PRO A 6 -28.57 -19.73 -59.13
N GLY A 7 -28.11 -19.51 -57.88
CA GLY A 7 -28.91 -19.34 -56.63
C GLY A 7 -29.36 -20.62 -55.90
N PRO A 8 -29.79 -20.58 -54.60
CA PRO A 8 -30.17 -19.41 -53.78
C PRO A 8 -29.47 -19.30 -52.39
N SER A 9 -29.83 -18.25 -51.64
CA SER A 9 -29.27 -17.84 -50.34
C SER A 9 -29.75 -18.65 -49.12
N SER A 10 -28.88 -18.80 -48.12
CA SER A 10 -29.22 -19.03 -46.70
C SER A 10 -27.97 -18.75 -45.86
N GLN A 11 -27.95 -17.72 -45.01
CA GLN A 11 -28.51 -17.62 -43.66
C GLN A 11 -27.38 -17.64 -42.62
N VAL A 12 -27.57 -16.80 -41.61
CA VAL A 12 -26.70 -16.42 -40.51
C VAL A 12 -25.91 -17.56 -39.82
N SER A 13 -24.70 -17.23 -39.34
CA SER A 13 -24.26 -17.60 -37.99
C SER A 13 -23.06 -16.76 -37.54
N ALA A 14 -23.34 -15.67 -36.83
CA ALA A 14 -22.37 -15.01 -35.97
C ALA A 14 -22.21 -15.82 -34.66
N ALA A 15 -21.65 -17.02 -34.76
CA ALA A 15 -21.35 -17.86 -33.61
C ALA A 15 -20.01 -17.42 -32.99
N SER A 16 -20.06 -16.46 -32.07
CA SER A 16 -18.89 -16.01 -31.31
C SER A 16 -18.38 -17.10 -30.36
N SER A 17 -17.52 -17.99 -30.87
CA SER A 17 -16.73 -18.92 -30.08
C SER A 17 -15.64 -18.18 -29.30
N ARG A 18 -16.03 -17.46 -28.24
CA ARG A 18 -15.08 -16.90 -27.27
C ARG A 18 -14.43 -18.08 -26.54
N PRO A 19 -13.10 -18.25 -26.57
CA PRO A 19 -12.46 -19.30 -25.80
C PRO A 19 -12.72 -19.07 -24.31
N ALA A 20 -13.15 -20.12 -23.62
CA ALA A 20 -13.30 -20.13 -22.17
C ALA A 20 -11.91 -20.14 -21.52
N SER A 21 -11.25 -18.98 -21.49
CA SER A 21 -10.01 -18.78 -20.74
C SER A 21 -10.32 -18.68 -19.24
N GLN A 22 -10.69 -19.82 -18.65
CA GLN A 22 -10.93 -19.99 -17.21
C GLN A 22 -9.80 -20.80 -16.57
N LEU A 23 -8.57 -20.31 -16.67
CA LEU A 23 -7.50 -20.61 -15.72
C LEU A 23 -6.61 -19.38 -15.55
N PRO A 24 -6.80 -18.60 -14.47
CA PRO A 24 -5.64 -18.06 -13.76
C PRO A 24 -5.22 -18.99 -12.62
N ALA A 25 -3.91 -19.19 -12.59
CA ALA A 25 -3.16 -20.00 -11.66
C ALA A 25 -3.53 -19.79 -10.17
N THR A 26 -3.48 -20.92 -9.46
CA THR A 26 -2.90 -21.11 -8.11
C THR A 26 -3.28 -20.14 -7.00
N GLN A 27 -3.76 -20.74 -5.91
CA GLN A 27 -3.69 -20.20 -4.56
C GLN A 27 -2.35 -19.49 -4.31
N THR A 28 -2.41 -18.23 -3.92
CA THR A 28 -1.36 -17.59 -3.12
C THR A 28 -2.06 -16.96 -1.93
N GLU A 29 -1.77 -17.47 -0.74
CA GLU A 29 -2.13 -16.78 0.49
C GLU A 29 -1.44 -15.42 0.51
N SER A 30 -2.23 -14.36 0.49
CA SER A 30 -1.80 -13.02 0.85
C SER A 30 -3.05 -12.30 1.32
N GLN A 31 -3.10 -11.92 2.60
CA GLN A 31 -4.27 -11.26 3.18
C GLN A 31 -4.39 -9.82 2.69
N GLY A 32 -4.73 -9.66 1.41
CA GLY A 32 -5.11 -8.40 0.79
C GLY A 32 -6.44 -7.90 1.38
N ARG A 33 -6.39 -7.36 2.59
CA ARG A 33 -7.45 -6.50 3.12
C ARG A 33 -7.50 -5.24 2.26
N SER A 34 -8.21 -5.34 1.14
CA SER A 34 -8.71 -4.19 0.38
C SER A 34 -9.75 -3.46 1.23
N GLN A 35 -9.28 -2.75 2.25
CA GLN A 35 -10.07 -1.75 2.96
C GLN A 35 -10.28 -0.59 1.99
N THR A 36 -11.35 -0.71 1.20
CA THR A 36 -12.11 0.43 0.70
C THR A 36 -12.59 1.21 1.90
N GLN A 37 -11.76 2.10 2.42
CA GLN A 37 -12.10 2.99 3.51
C GLN A 37 -11.80 4.42 3.09
N THR A 38 -12.86 4.99 2.50
CA THR A 38 -13.29 6.39 2.68
C THR A 38 -12.29 7.31 3.36
N GLN A 39 -11.90 8.36 2.64
CA GLN A 39 -11.30 9.56 3.20
C GLN A 39 -12.27 10.22 4.20
N THR A 40 -12.31 9.71 5.42
CA THR A 40 -12.97 10.35 6.56
C THR A 40 -11.97 11.32 7.15
N GLN A 41 -12.22 12.62 6.96
CA GLN A 41 -11.42 13.69 7.54
C GLN A 41 -11.59 13.64 9.07
N GLY A 42 -10.53 13.25 9.78
CA GLY A 42 -10.53 13.08 11.24
C GLY A 42 -9.37 12.20 11.71
N ASP A 43 -8.25 12.84 12.05
CA ASP A 43 -7.19 12.39 12.95
C ASP A 43 -6.70 10.93 12.87
N THR A 44 -6.75 10.29 11.70
CA THR A 44 -6.29 8.89 11.56
C THR A 44 -5.46 8.69 10.30
N ILE A 45 -4.25 8.14 10.50
CA ILE A 45 -3.32 7.81 9.42
C ILE A 45 -3.85 6.64 8.58
N THR A 46 -3.81 6.78 7.26
CA THR A 46 -4.24 5.72 6.34
C THR A 46 -3.34 4.47 6.45
N PRO A 47 -3.86 3.25 6.30
CA PRO A 47 -3.07 2.02 6.46
C PRO A 47 -1.88 1.93 5.49
N ALA A 48 -2.02 2.47 4.27
CA ALA A 48 -0.93 2.52 3.29
C ALA A 48 0.21 3.44 3.74
N ARG A 49 -0.10 4.64 4.25
CA ARG A 49 0.90 5.57 4.80
C ARG A 49 1.58 4.98 6.04
N LEU A 50 0.81 4.39 6.94
CA LEU A 50 1.33 3.73 8.14
C LEU A 50 2.27 2.56 7.81
N GLN A 51 1.99 1.76 6.77
CA GLN A 51 2.90 0.70 6.33
C GLN A 51 4.22 1.26 5.78
N VAL A 52 4.19 2.39 5.05
CA VAL A 52 5.41 3.07 4.59
C VAL A 52 6.23 3.60 5.78
N PHE A 53 5.57 4.26 6.74
CA PHE A 53 6.21 4.77 7.95
C PHE A 53 6.85 3.63 8.76
N GLN A 54 6.11 2.55 9.02
CA GLN A 54 6.58 1.35 9.72
C GLN A 54 7.80 0.73 9.03
N THR A 55 7.78 0.65 7.69
CA THR A 55 8.87 0.07 6.89
C THR A 55 10.15 0.91 6.97
N ALA A 56 10.03 2.24 7.01
CA ALA A 56 11.15 3.15 7.20
C ALA A 56 11.66 3.12 8.65
N LEU A 57 10.76 3.19 9.63
CA LEU A 57 11.07 3.15 11.06
C LEU A 57 11.81 1.85 11.44
N GLY A 58 11.35 0.69 10.96
CA GLY A 58 11.99 -0.60 11.22
C GLY A 58 13.41 -0.74 10.67
N GLN A 59 13.87 0.19 9.82
CA GLN A 59 15.26 0.26 9.35
C GLN A 59 16.10 1.30 10.11
N LEU A 60 15.45 2.12 10.95
CA LEU A 60 16.05 3.18 11.76
C LEU A 60 16.07 2.82 13.25
N ILE A 61 15.21 1.89 13.69
CA ILE A 61 15.05 1.51 15.10
C ILE A 61 16.29 0.82 15.68
N ASP A 62 16.99 0.01 14.89
CA ASP A 62 18.29 -0.56 15.25
C ASP A 62 19.47 0.40 14.99
N GLY A 63 19.18 1.62 14.52
CA GLY A 63 20.17 2.63 14.17
C GLY A 63 20.58 3.53 15.34
N PRO A 64 21.65 4.34 15.17
CA PRO A 64 22.15 5.26 16.19
C PRO A 64 21.22 6.44 16.50
N LEU A 65 20.09 6.54 15.78
CA LEU A 65 19.04 7.52 15.99
C LEU A 65 18.32 7.35 17.33
N PHE A 66 18.29 6.13 17.86
CA PHE A 66 17.74 5.81 19.18
C PHE A 66 18.87 5.75 20.21
N ALA A 67 19.12 6.89 20.89
CA ALA A 67 20.10 6.98 21.96
C ALA A 67 19.50 6.48 23.28
N ASN A 68 20.11 5.45 23.89
CA ASN A 68 19.55 4.76 25.07
C ASN A 68 18.11 4.28 24.83
N ASP A 69 17.87 3.73 23.63
CA ASP A 69 16.58 3.21 23.16
C ASP A 69 15.43 4.23 23.09
N ALA A 70 15.75 5.53 23.14
CA ALA A 70 14.83 6.66 22.96
C ALA A 70 15.22 7.57 21.78
N ALA A 71 14.23 8.17 21.11
CA ALA A 71 14.41 9.17 20.06
C ALA A 71 13.30 10.23 20.09
N ASP A 72 13.67 11.50 19.89
CA ASP A 72 12.73 12.61 19.70
C ASP A 72 12.01 12.52 18.34
N VAL A 73 10.75 13.00 18.28
CA VAL A 73 9.92 12.95 17.07
C VAL A 73 10.56 13.68 15.89
N ASP A 74 11.06 14.90 16.07
CA ASP A 74 11.57 15.73 14.96
C ASP A 74 12.74 15.07 14.17
N PRO A 75 13.86 14.67 14.80
CA PRO A 75 14.93 13.96 14.09
C PRO A 75 14.48 12.58 13.58
N LEU A 76 13.54 11.92 14.25
CA LEU A 76 12.98 10.65 13.80
C LEU A 76 12.20 10.80 12.48
N VAL A 77 11.34 11.82 12.38
CA VAL A 77 10.56 12.12 11.18
C VAL A 77 11.46 12.57 10.04
N ALA A 78 12.48 13.38 10.31
CA ALA A 78 13.49 13.75 9.32
C ALA A 78 14.21 12.51 8.75
N ALA A 79 14.63 11.57 9.61
CA ALA A 79 15.27 10.32 9.20
C ALA A 79 14.33 9.38 8.42
N VAL A 80 13.06 9.25 8.86
CA VAL A 80 12.02 8.49 8.14
C VAL A 80 11.81 9.06 6.74
N ASN A 81 11.68 10.38 6.62
CA ASN A 81 11.51 11.07 5.33
C ASN A 81 12.74 10.88 4.41
N ALA A 82 13.96 10.96 4.96
CA ALA A 82 15.18 10.65 4.23
C ALA A 82 15.22 9.19 3.74
N ARG A 83 14.66 8.25 4.50
CA ARG A 83 14.63 6.81 4.15
C ARG A 83 13.60 6.47 3.08
N ILE A 84 12.47 7.18 3.06
CA ILE A 84 11.40 7.04 2.08
C ILE A 84 11.90 7.41 0.68
N GLY A 85 12.68 8.49 0.58
CA GLY A 85 13.31 8.94 -0.66
C GLY A 85 12.32 9.42 -1.74
N SER A 86 12.85 9.81 -2.90
CA SER A 86 12.05 10.36 -4.00
C SER A 86 11.47 9.25 -4.88
N GLY A 87 10.13 9.12 -4.90
CA GLY A 87 9.43 8.19 -5.78
C GLY A 87 7.94 8.53 -5.91
N THR A 88 7.29 8.09 -6.98
CA THR A 88 5.85 8.28 -7.18
C THR A 88 5.05 7.64 -6.03
N GLY A 89 4.17 8.41 -5.40
CA GLY A 89 3.42 7.99 -4.21
C GLY A 89 4.19 8.04 -2.88
N ARG A 90 5.47 8.45 -2.88
CA ARG A 90 6.28 8.64 -1.67
C ARG A 90 6.40 10.12 -1.31
N GLN A 91 5.34 10.65 -0.73
CA GLN A 91 5.35 11.98 -0.11
C GLN A 91 6.04 11.90 1.27
N PRO A 92 6.76 12.94 1.72
CA PRO A 92 7.22 13.01 3.11
C PRO A 92 6.03 13.05 4.08
N PHE A 93 6.28 12.70 5.34
CA PHE A 93 5.38 12.86 6.47
C PHE A 93 5.55 14.26 7.07
N GLY A 94 4.43 14.91 7.38
CA GLY A 94 4.40 16.08 8.26
C GLY A 94 4.45 15.67 9.74
N ALA A 95 4.55 16.64 10.64
CA ALA A 95 4.59 16.40 12.09
C ALA A 95 3.34 15.64 12.57
N ASP A 96 2.14 16.22 12.37
CA ASP A 96 0.87 15.65 12.81
C ASP A 96 0.66 14.22 12.27
N GLU A 97 0.94 13.99 10.97
CA GLU A 97 0.77 12.66 10.37
C GLU A 97 1.77 11.64 10.93
N ALA A 98 2.99 12.07 11.26
CA ALA A 98 3.97 11.21 11.90
C ALA A 98 3.60 10.90 13.36
N GLU A 99 3.06 11.86 14.12
CA GLU A 99 2.57 11.61 15.47
C GLU A 99 1.41 10.61 15.46
N LEU A 100 0.47 10.73 14.52
CA LEU A 100 -0.56 9.72 14.28
C LEU A 100 0.03 8.35 13.89
N ALA A 101 1.12 8.32 13.12
CA ALA A 101 1.83 7.08 12.80
C ALA A 101 2.46 6.43 14.04
N LEU A 102 3.11 7.23 14.88
CA LEU A 102 3.79 6.79 16.10
C LEU A 102 2.78 6.30 17.15
N GLN A 103 1.67 7.02 17.33
CA GLN A 103 0.56 6.59 18.17
C GLN A 103 0.00 5.24 17.69
N ALA A 104 -0.31 5.11 16.38
CA ALA A 104 -0.83 3.86 15.83
C ALA A 104 0.17 2.68 15.91
N LEU A 105 1.49 2.93 15.93
CA LEU A 105 2.51 1.91 16.17
C LEU A 105 2.67 1.58 17.66
N SER A 106 2.44 2.55 18.55
CA SER A 106 2.39 2.34 20.00
C SER A 106 1.20 1.46 20.40
N GLU A 107 0.00 1.73 19.86
CA GLU A 107 -1.21 0.90 20.04
C GLU A 107 -1.01 -0.54 19.55
N ARG A 108 -0.21 -0.73 18.49
CA ARG A 108 0.13 -2.05 17.93
C ARG A 108 1.24 -2.78 18.66
N ASN A 109 1.74 -2.22 19.77
CA ASN A 109 2.88 -2.73 20.52
C ASN A 109 4.07 -3.00 19.55
N LYS A 110 4.56 -1.91 18.93
CA LYS A 110 5.80 -1.88 18.11
C LYS A 110 6.84 -0.89 18.62
N ILE A 111 6.40 0.11 19.37
CA ILE A 111 7.18 1.12 20.09
C ILE A 111 6.35 1.53 21.32
N MET A 112 6.88 2.42 22.14
CA MET A 112 6.10 3.23 23.08
C MET A 112 6.26 4.71 22.67
N TYR A 113 5.16 5.44 22.52
CA TYR A 113 5.17 6.88 22.25
C TYR A 113 4.60 7.64 23.46
N SER A 114 5.37 8.59 24.01
CA SER A 114 4.95 9.39 25.17
C SER A 114 5.67 10.74 25.21
N GLY A 115 4.91 11.83 25.37
CA GLY A 115 5.46 13.17 25.60
C GLY A 115 6.37 13.71 24.50
N GLY A 116 6.18 13.30 23.24
CA GLY A 116 7.06 13.69 22.12
C GLY A 116 8.34 12.85 21.98
N ILE A 117 8.47 11.77 22.75
CA ILE A 117 9.61 10.83 22.71
C ILE A 117 9.11 9.42 22.36
N VAL A 118 9.87 8.75 21.50
CA VAL A 118 9.63 7.38 21.04
C VAL A 118 10.65 6.46 21.69
N PHE A 119 10.18 5.39 22.33
CA PHE A 119 10.98 4.36 22.97
C PHE A 119 10.81 3.01 22.29
N LYS A 120 11.86 2.18 22.30
CA LYS A 120 11.77 0.77 21.89
C LYS A 120 11.09 -0.08 22.97
N ILE A 121 10.67 -1.28 22.58
CA ILE A 121 10.02 -2.30 23.42
C ILE A 121 10.54 -3.70 23.10
#